data_AF-A0A2V8U8T0-F1
#
_entry.id   AF-A0A2V8U8T0-F1
#
_cell.length_a   1.000
_cell.length_b   1.000
_cell.length_c   1.000
_cell.angle_alpha   90.00
_cell.angle_beta   90.00
_cell.angle_gamma   90.00
#
_symmetry.space_group_name_H-M   'P 1'
#
loop_
_entity.id
_entity.type
_entity.pdbx_description
1 polymer ?
#
loop_
_entity_poly.entity_id
_entity_poly.type
_entity_poly.pdbx_seq_one_letter_code
_entity_poly.pdbx_strand_id
1 'polypeptide(L)'
;MREKGAKSVSVVGASMGGDAAADTVAAAPGEIDRLVLLGSGAYGQPEKWKTRKLFIVARDDANDAGPRLPKIRAHYEKAPDPKELIVVDGSAHAQFLFQTDQGERVMREILRFLSAP
;
A
#
# COMPACT_ATOMS: atom_id res chain seq x y z
N MET A 1 -8.48 -18.27 -6.06
CA MET A 1 -8.62 -18.17 -4.57
C MET A 1 -10.08 -18.32 -4.14
N ARG A 2 -11.01 -17.56 -4.73
CA ARG A 2 -12.43 -17.68 -4.43
C ARG A 2 -13.03 -19.05 -4.73
N GLU A 3 -12.62 -19.67 -5.84
CA GLU A 3 -12.97 -21.06 -6.18
C GLU A 3 -12.53 -22.09 -5.11
N LYS A 4 -11.53 -21.75 -4.29
CA LYS A 4 -11.05 -22.56 -3.15
C LYS A 4 -11.72 -22.16 -1.82
N GLY A 5 -12.78 -21.35 -1.84
CA GLY A 5 -13.55 -20.95 -0.67
C GLY A 5 -13.11 -19.63 0.00
N ALA A 6 -12.13 -18.90 -0.56
CA ALA A 6 -11.73 -17.61 0.00
C ALA A 6 -12.87 -16.57 -0.13
N LYS A 7 -13.28 -15.99 1.00
CA LYS A 7 -14.33 -14.95 1.05
C LYS A 7 -13.84 -13.58 0.60
N SER A 8 -12.56 -13.31 0.83
CA SER A 8 -11.90 -12.10 0.38
C SER A 8 -10.45 -12.38 -0.01
N VAL A 9 -9.94 -11.61 -0.97
CA VAL A 9 -8.55 -11.63 -1.43
C VAL A 9 -7.96 -10.25 -1.17
N SER A 10 -6.81 -10.22 -0.50
CA SER A 10 -6.07 -8.98 -0.24
C SER A 10 -4.63 -9.17 -0.67
N VAL A 11 -4.02 -8.10 -1.15
CA VAL A 11 -2.63 -8.11 -1.61
C VAL A 11 -1.85 -7.09 -0.80
N VAL A 12 -0.70 -7.53 -0.29
CA VAL A 12 0.29 -6.67 0.36
C VAL A 12 1.52 -6.68 -0.53
N GLY A 13 1.95 -5.50 -0.97
CA GLY A 13 3.14 -5.36 -1.80
C GLY A 13 4.05 -4.25 -1.28
N ALA A 14 5.35 -4.45 -1.46
CA ALA A 14 6.41 -3.58 -0.96
C ALA A 14 7.28 -3.10 -2.13
N SER A 15 7.62 -1.80 -2.14
CA SER A 15 8.44 -1.19 -3.19
C SER A 15 7.90 -1.53 -4.60
N MET A 16 8.76 -2.02 -5.50
CA MET A 16 8.38 -2.49 -6.85
C MET A 16 7.27 -3.56 -6.82
N GLY A 17 7.27 -4.46 -5.83
CA GLY A 17 6.20 -5.46 -5.69
C GLY A 17 4.85 -4.83 -5.31
N GLY A 18 4.86 -3.68 -4.64
CA GLY A 18 3.67 -2.88 -4.38
C GLY A 18 3.13 -2.21 -5.62
N ASP A 19 4.00 -1.69 -6.48
CA ASP A 19 3.56 -1.11 -7.76
C ASP A 19 2.97 -2.19 -8.69
N ALA A 20 3.59 -3.38 -8.77
CA ALA A 20 3.03 -4.51 -9.52
C ALA A 20 1.67 -5.00 -8.95
N ALA A 21 1.51 -5.00 -7.62
CA ALA A 21 0.23 -5.30 -6.99
C ALA A 21 -0.85 -4.27 -7.38
N ALA A 22 -0.49 -2.98 -7.45
CA ALA A 22 -1.39 -1.92 -7.86
C ALA A 22 -1.80 -2.03 -9.33
N ASP A 23 -0.89 -2.43 -10.21
CA ASP A 23 -1.21 -2.71 -11.62
C ASP A 23 -2.19 -3.87 -11.76
N THR A 24 -2.04 -4.92 -10.95
CA THR A 24 -2.98 -6.05 -10.92
C THR A 24 -4.39 -5.60 -10.53
N VAL A 25 -4.51 -4.73 -9.53
CA VAL A 25 -5.79 -4.14 -9.12
C VAL A 25 -6.42 -3.32 -10.24
N ALA A 26 -5.62 -2.57 -10.99
CA ALA A 26 -6.13 -1.79 -12.12
C ALA A 26 -6.57 -2.67 -13.30
N ALA A 27 -5.88 -3.79 -13.53
CA ALA A 27 -6.14 -4.71 -14.63
C ALA A 27 -7.34 -5.64 -14.40
N ALA A 28 -7.62 -6.00 -13.14
CA ALA A 28 -8.73 -6.89 -12.77
C ALA A 28 -9.61 -6.29 -11.65
N PRO A 29 -10.40 -5.24 -11.95
CA PRO A 29 -11.28 -4.63 -10.95
C PRO A 29 -12.28 -5.65 -10.38
N GLY A 30 -12.36 -5.73 -9.05
CA GLY A 30 -13.27 -6.64 -8.34
C GLY A 30 -12.66 -7.96 -7.89
N GLU A 31 -11.49 -8.35 -8.41
CA GLU A 31 -10.81 -9.59 -7.99
C GLU A 31 -10.05 -9.45 -6.66
N ILE A 32 -9.56 -8.24 -6.37
CA ILE A 32 -8.82 -7.91 -5.14
C ILE A 32 -9.68 -6.94 -4.31
N ASP A 33 -10.00 -7.33 -3.07
CA ASP A 33 -10.85 -6.56 -2.17
C ASP A 33 -10.08 -5.46 -1.42
N ARG A 34 -8.79 -5.72 -1.12
CA ARG A 34 -7.93 -4.78 -0.39
C ARG A 34 -6.49 -4.79 -0.89
N LEU A 35 -5.87 -3.62 -0.95
CA LEU A 35 -4.48 -3.42 -1.33
C LEU A 35 -3.71 -2.69 -0.22
N VAL A 36 -2.55 -3.22 0.17
CA VAL A 36 -1.61 -2.56 1.09
C VAL A 36 -0.30 -2.30 0.35
N LEU A 37 0.16 -1.05 0.40
CA LEU A 37 1.34 -0.53 -0.30
C LEU A 37 2.38 -0.06 0.73
N LEU A 38 3.53 -0.74 0.80
CA LEU A 38 4.64 -0.39 1.69
C LEU A 38 5.75 0.32 0.90
N GLY A 39 5.93 1.63 1.12
CA GLY A 39 6.92 2.43 0.41
C GLY A 39 6.71 2.44 -1.12
N SER A 40 5.47 2.25 -1.57
CA SER A 40 5.07 2.05 -2.97
C SER A 40 3.80 2.83 -3.33
N GLY A 41 3.35 2.72 -4.58
CA GLY A 41 2.16 3.43 -5.07
C GLY A 41 2.46 4.83 -5.59
N ALA A 42 3.69 5.05 -6.08
CA ALA A 42 4.13 6.33 -6.65
C ALA A 42 4.10 6.34 -8.19
N TYR A 43 3.59 5.27 -8.80
CA TYR A 43 3.56 5.06 -10.26
C TYR A 43 2.17 4.55 -10.70
N GLY A 44 1.97 4.46 -12.01
CA GLY A 44 0.74 3.94 -12.60
C GLY A 44 -0.42 4.94 -12.61
N GLN A 45 -1.64 4.41 -12.63
CA GLN A 45 -2.90 5.18 -12.75
C GLN A 45 -3.76 5.01 -11.48
N PRO A 46 -3.48 5.76 -10.39
CA PRO A 46 -4.16 5.60 -9.10
C PRO A 46 -5.69 5.67 -9.18
N GLU A 47 -6.22 6.32 -10.21
CA GLU A 47 -7.63 6.66 -10.37
C GLU A 47 -8.43 5.41 -10.75
N LYS A 48 -7.73 4.37 -11.21
CA LYS A 48 -8.27 3.06 -11.52
C LYS A 48 -8.27 2.11 -10.32
N TRP A 49 -7.64 2.45 -9.20
CA TRP A 49 -7.54 1.60 -8.01
C TRP A 49 -8.82 1.63 -7.17
N LYS A 50 -9.90 1.03 -7.70
CA LYS A 50 -11.23 1.01 -7.08
C LYS A 50 -11.34 0.13 -5.82
N THR A 51 -10.35 -0.73 -5.57
CA THR A 51 -10.26 -1.55 -4.35
C THR A 51 -10.02 -0.69 -3.11
N ARG A 52 -10.33 -1.15 -1.90
CA ARG A 52 -9.95 -0.43 -0.67
C ARG A 52 -8.43 -0.46 -0.51
N LYS A 53 -7.77 0.68 -0.21
CA LYS A 53 -6.30 0.74 -0.23
C LYS A 53 -5.68 1.44 0.97
N LEU A 54 -4.53 0.94 1.42
CA LEU A 54 -3.73 1.49 2.49
C LEU A 54 -2.31 1.74 2.00
N PHE A 55 -1.84 2.97 2.14
CA PHE A 55 -0.46 3.37 1.89
C PHE A 55 0.27 3.50 3.23
N ILE A 56 1.46 2.91 3.34
CA ILE A 56 2.36 3.07 4.49
C ILE A 56 3.73 3.46 3.98
N VAL A 57 4.30 4.54 4.49
CA VAL A 57 5.62 5.04 4.09
C VAL A 57 6.33 5.69 5.27
N ALA A 58 7.65 5.54 5.36
CA ALA A 58 8.45 6.28 6.33
C ALA A 58 8.61 7.74 5.89
N ARG A 59 8.56 8.68 6.83
CA ARG A 59 8.62 10.13 6.57
C ARG A 59 9.78 10.52 5.65
N ASP A 60 10.94 9.91 5.89
CA ASP A 60 12.21 10.25 5.26
C ASP A 60 12.69 9.14 4.29
N ASP A 61 11.80 8.25 3.85
CA ASP A 61 12.11 7.24 2.81
C ASP A 61 12.49 7.94 1.50
N ALA A 62 13.71 7.74 1.04
CA ALA A 62 14.29 8.36 -0.14
C ALA A 62 15.20 7.41 -0.91
N ASN A 63 15.51 7.77 -2.16
CA ASN A 63 16.56 7.19 -2.98
C ASN A 63 17.20 8.28 -3.85
N ASP A 64 18.01 7.89 -4.84
CA ASP A 64 18.65 8.82 -5.78
C ASP A 64 17.65 9.68 -6.57
N ALA A 65 16.38 9.27 -6.67
CA ALA A 65 15.30 10.03 -7.29
C ALA A 65 14.55 10.96 -6.30
N GLY A 66 15.06 11.12 -5.08
CA GLY A 66 14.54 11.97 -4.02
C GLY A 66 13.58 11.27 -3.04
N PRO A 67 12.89 12.03 -2.19
CA PRO A 67 11.96 11.48 -1.20
C PRO A 67 10.73 10.84 -1.87
N ARG A 68 10.28 9.70 -1.34
CA ARG A 68 9.11 8.97 -1.86
C ARG A 68 7.79 9.55 -1.37
N LEU A 69 7.74 10.06 -0.14
CA LEU A 69 6.51 10.55 0.48
C LEU A 69 5.74 11.58 -0.38
N PRO A 70 6.37 12.62 -0.98
CA PRO A 70 5.64 13.56 -1.83
C PRO A 70 4.96 12.90 -3.04
N LYS A 71 5.64 11.95 -3.68
CA LYS A 71 5.11 11.23 -4.86
C LYS A 71 3.97 10.29 -4.47
N ILE A 72 4.15 9.52 -3.39
CA ILE A 72 3.12 8.63 -2.84
C ILE A 72 1.90 9.44 -2.40
N ARG A 73 2.09 10.58 -1.74
CA ARG A 73 0.98 11.46 -1.33
C ARG A 73 0.21 11.99 -2.54
N ALA A 74 0.90 12.43 -3.59
CA ALA A 74 0.24 12.88 -4.81
C ALA A 74 -0.60 11.78 -5.46
N HIS A 75 -0.15 10.51 -5.42
CA HIS A 75 -0.93 9.37 -5.90
C HIS A 75 -2.09 9.02 -4.97
N TYR A 76 -1.89 9.07 -3.66
CA TYR A 76 -2.94 8.88 -2.66
C TYR A 76 -4.10 9.87 -2.89
N GLU A 77 -3.81 11.17 -3.08
CA GLU A 77 -4.85 12.18 -3.28
C GLU A 77 -5.71 11.91 -4.53
N LYS A 78 -5.11 11.37 -5.58
CA LYS A 78 -5.83 11.08 -6.83
C LYS A 78 -6.60 9.76 -6.79
N ALA A 79 -6.16 8.79 -6.00
CA ALA A 79 -6.83 7.50 -5.86
C ALA A 79 -8.26 7.67 -5.30
N PRO A 80 -9.24 6.89 -5.77
CA PRO A 80 -10.61 6.99 -5.27
C PRO A 80 -10.71 6.48 -3.82
N ASP A 81 -11.76 6.85 -3.09
CA ASP A 81 -12.08 6.25 -1.79
C ASP A 81 -12.62 4.82 -1.95
N PRO A 82 -12.57 3.97 -0.90
CA PRO A 82 -11.96 4.20 0.42
C PRO A 82 -10.43 4.02 0.41
N LYS A 83 -9.68 5.00 0.92
CA LYS A 83 -8.22 5.01 1.01
C LYS A 83 -7.71 5.53 2.37
N GLU A 84 -6.55 5.06 2.79
CA GLU A 84 -5.88 5.48 4.03
C GLU A 84 -4.37 5.69 3.75
N LEU A 85 -3.75 6.71 4.35
CA LEU A 85 -2.30 6.96 4.29
C LEU A 85 -1.74 7.05 5.71
N ILE A 86 -0.75 6.21 6.00
CA ILE A 86 -0.02 6.19 7.26
C ILE A 86 1.43 6.59 6.99
N VAL A 87 1.85 7.65 7.66
CA VAL A 87 3.27 8.04 7.69
C VAL A 87 3.84 7.65 9.04
N VAL A 88 4.89 6.84 9.03
CA VAL A 88 5.66 6.48 10.22
C VAL A 88 6.97 7.24 10.24
N ASP A 89 7.58 7.40 11.41
CA ASP A 89 8.85 8.11 11.52
C ASP A 89 10.03 7.24 11.04
N GLY A 90 11.12 7.90 10.62
CA GLY A 90 12.32 7.26 10.09
C GLY A 90 12.39 7.24 8.55
N SER A 91 13.38 6.52 8.03
CA SER A 91 13.72 6.46 6.60
C SER A 91 13.71 5.04 6.00
N ALA A 92 13.34 4.03 6.79
CA ALA A 92 13.38 2.64 6.35
C ALA A 92 12.43 2.40 5.18
N HIS A 93 12.94 1.77 4.13
CA HIS A 93 12.20 1.57 2.90
C HIS A 93 11.32 0.30 2.97
N ALA A 94 10.04 0.44 2.62
CA ALA A 94 9.15 -0.67 2.33
C ALA A 94 9.15 -1.78 3.41
N GLN A 95 9.58 -3.02 3.11
CA GLN A 95 9.58 -4.12 4.08
C GLN A 95 10.56 -3.90 5.24
N PHE A 96 11.57 -3.04 5.09
CA PHE A 96 12.52 -2.74 6.17
C PHE A 96 11.87 -1.96 7.31
N LEU A 97 10.66 -1.41 7.11
CA LEU A 97 9.84 -0.85 8.19
C LEU A 97 9.61 -1.84 9.34
N PHE A 98 9.55 -3.15 9.06
CA PHE A 98 9.36 -4.18 10.09
C PHE A 98 10.60 -4.38 10.97
N GLN A 99 11.75 -3.84 10.58
CA GLN A 99 13.02 -3.96 11.31
C GLN A 99 13.33 -2.72 12.15
N THR A 100 12.42 -1.73 12.19
CA THR A 100 12.55 -0.54 13.01
C THR A 100 11.66 -0.60 14.25
N ASP A 101 11.76 0.42 15.10
CA ASP A 101 10.84 0.67 16.21
C ASP A 101 9.37 0.89 15.76
N GLN A 102 9.14 1.18 14.48
CA GLN A 102 7.81 1.29 13.89
C GLN A 102 7.21 -0.06 13.47
N GLY A 103 7.99 -1.15 13.47
CA GLY A 103 7.57 -2.44 12.89
C GLY A 103 6.29 -3.00 13.49
N GLU A 104 6.13 -2.94 14.81
CA GLU A 104 4.89 -3.38 15.45
C GLU A 104 3.69 -2.52 15.07
N ARG A 105 3.88 -1.19 14.98
CA ARG A 105 2.82 -0.27 14.56
C ARG A 105 2.39 -0.58 13.14
N VAL A 106 3.35 -0.76 12.22
CA VAL A 106 3.08 -1.10 10.83
C VAL A 106 2.28 -2.40 10.75
N MET A 107 2.69 -3.46 11.47
CA MET A 107 1.95 -4.72 11.49
C MET A 107 0.51 -4.55 12.02
N ARG A 108 0.33 -3.82 13.13
CA ARG A 108 -1.00 -3.56 13.70
C ARG A 108 -1.92 -2.84 12.72
N GLU A 109 -1.41 -1.84 12.02
CA GLU A 109 -2.19 -1.07 11.04
C GLU A 109 -2.59 -1.91 9.82
N ILE A 110 -1.69 -2.76 9.33
CA ILE A 110 -2.01 -3.73 8.27
C ILE A 110 -3.14 -4.66 8.73
N LEU A 111 -3.01 -5.25 9.92
CA LEU A 111 -4.01 -6.18 10.44
C LEU A 111 -5.36 -5.50 10.70
N ARG A 112 -5.36 -4.27 11.25
CA ARG A 112 -6.58 -3.46 11.42
C ARG A 112 -7.27 -3.23 10.08
N PHE A 113 -6.51 -2.81 9.08
CA PHE A 113 -7.05 -2.50 7.75
C PHE A 113 -7.64 -3.74 7.07
N LEU A 114 -6.91 -4.86 7.11
CA LEU A 114 -7.32 -6.12 6.47
C LEU A 114 -8.51 -6.78 7.17
N SER A 115 -8.65 -6.61 8.49
CA SER A 115 -9.72 -7.22 9.29
C SER A 115 -10.98 -6.37 9.38
N ALA A 116 -10.91 -5.09 8.99
CA ALA A 116 -12.07 -4.22 8.99
C ALA A 116 -13.14 -4.72 7.99
N PRO A 117 -14.44 -4.66 8.35
CA PRO A 117 -15.56 -5.20 7.56
C PRO A 117 -15.52 -4.78 6.09
#